data_AF-A0A1F3SWM2-F1
#
_entry.id   AF-A0A1F3SWM2-F1
#
_cell.length_a   1.000
_cell.length_b   1.000
_cell.length_c   1.000
_cell.angle_alpha   90.00
_cell.angle_beta   90.00
_cell.angle_gamma   90.00
#
_symmetry.space_group_name_H-M   'P 1'
#
loop_
_entity.id
_entity.type
_entity.pdbx_description
1 polymer ?
#
loop_
_entity_poly.entity_id
_entity_poly.type
_entity_poly.pdbx_seq_one_letter_code
_entity_poly.pdbx_strand_id
1 'polypeptide(L)'
;MRIQSFAKLTLSVLVLAFASACVQIPESYVGSYLDPVSGAKLSLLSNQAELLEPSGRKLKGKVKALSFERLLGGKSGIQINNNSKDPKKVELFWVFPRVETRKEAAGMVWLEAEVIYALLDNPESKKASRLEVFQCRNGTVLLDVKNSDWQIGCPETASYYDFHRIKEEG
;
A
#
# COMPACT_ATOMS: atom_id res chain seq x y z
N MET A 1 41.19 50.03 -13.44
CA MET A 1 39.89 49.80 -14.12
C MET A 1 39.92 48.41 -14.73
N ARG A 2 39.11 47.47 -14.20
CA ARG A 2 38.72 46.15 -14.76
C ARG A 2 39.82 45.07 -14.90
N ILE A 3 39.64 43.76 -14.68
CA ILE A 3 38.55 42.86 -14.25
C ILE A 3 39.22 41.50 -13.89
N GLN A 4 38.88 40.96 -12.71
CA GLN A 4 38.48 39.57 -12.37
C GLN A 4 39.24 38.38 -12.99
N SER A 5 39.91 37.58 -12.15
CA SER A 5 39.41 36.33 -11.53
C SER A 5 39.37 35.13 -12.48
N PHE A 6 40.41 34.29 -12.42
CA PHE A 6 40.35 32.92 -12.94
C PHE A 6 39.53 32.05 -12.00
N ALA A 7 38.36 31.63 -12.49
CA ALA A 7 37.39 30.80 -11.81
C ALA A 7 38.01 29.45 -11.40
N LYS A 8 37.98 29.15 -10.10
CA LYS A 8 38.15 27.80 -9.58
C LYS A 8 36.95 26.97 -10.01
N LEU A 9 37.21 25.96 -10.83
CA LEU A 9 36.24 24.97 -11.27
C LEU A 9 35.93 24.03 -10.09
N THR A 10 34.93 24.35 -9.27
CA THR A 10 34.38 23.41 -8.29
C THR A 10 33.26 22.61 -8.95
N LEU A 11 33.59 21.41 -9.39
CA LEU A 11 32.64 20.39 -9.83
C LEU A 11 31.94 19.82 -8.59
N SER A 12 30.86 20.47 -8.17
CA SER A 12 30.00 19.96 -7.11
C SER A 12 29.19 18.78 -7.65
N VAL A 13 29.65 17.55 -7.38
CA VAL A 13 28.87 16.33 -7.63
C VAL A 13 27.67 16.37 -6.67
N LEU A 14 26.52 16.76 -7.21
CA LEU A 14 25.24 16.71 -6.52
C LEU A 14 24.83 15.23 -6.40
N VAL A 15 25.25 14.56 -5.33
CA VAL A 15 24.72 13.24 -4.98
C VAL A 15 23.28 13.45 -4.47
N LEU A 16 22.33 13.53 -5.40
CA LEU A 16 20.93 13.28 -5.12
C LEU A 16 20.82 11.81 -4.73
N ALA A 17 20.98 11.55 -3.43
CA ALA A 17 20.58 10.29 -2.85
C ALA A 17 19.06 10.18 -3.06
N PHE A 18 18.65 9.52 -4.14
CA PHE A 18 17.32 8.97 -4.26
C PHE A 18 17.18 7.99 -3.11
N ALA A 19 16.69 8.48 -1.97
CA ALA A 19 16.19 7.64 -0.91
C ALA A 19 14.97 6.90 -1.50
N SER A 20 15.22 5.77 -2.14
CA SER A 20 14.17 4.80 -2.41
C SER A 20 13.67 4.40 -1.04
N ALA A 21 12.59 5.02 -0.57
CA ALA A 21 11.90 4.60 0.63
C ALA A 21 11.52 3.13 0.40
N CYS A 22 12.27 2.22 1.03
CA CYS A 22 11.95 0.80 1.02
C CYS A 22 10.63 0.67 1.78
N VAL A 23 9.53 0.64 1.04
CA VAL A 23 8.22 0.38 1.65
C VAL A 23 8.26 -1.05 2.19
N GLN A 24 8.22 -1.14 3.51
CA GLN A 24 8.19 -2.39 4.25
C GLN A 24 7.00 -2.36 5.20
N ILE A 25 6.39 -3.53 5.40
CA ILE A 25 5.40 -3.68 6.47
C ILE A 25 6.15 -3.53 7.81
N PRO A 26 5.71 -2.63 8.72
CA PRO A 26 6.35 -2.46 10.02
C PRO A 26 6.43 -3.80 10.78
N GLU A 27 7.57 -4.05 11.44
CA GLU A 27 7.84 -5.34 12.11
C GLU A 27 6.77 -5.74 13.14
N SER A 28 6.14 -4.75 13.76
CA SER A 28 5.04 -4.94 14.70
C SER A 28 3.81 -5.64 14.08
N TYR A 29 3.60 -5.53 12.77
CA TYR A 29 2.52 -6.20 12.04
C TYR A 29 2.97 -7.48 11.35
N VAL A 30 4.28 -7.72 11.20
CA VAL A 30 4.80 -8.94 10.59
C VAL A 30 4.40 -10.17 11.41
N GLY A 31 3.75 -11.14 10.77
CA GLY A 31 3.26 -12.37 11.40
C GLY A 31 2.10 -13.00 10.63
N SER A 32 1.57 -14.08 11.20
CA SER A 32 0.40 -14.78 10.69
C SER A 32 -0.83 -14.55 11.56
N TYR A 33 -1.98 -14.44 10.91
CA TYR A 33 -3.25 -14.11 11.53
C TYR A 33 -4.36 -15.01 11.00
N LEU A 34 -5.37 -15.27 11.84
CA LEU A 34 -6.57 -16.04 11.53
C LEU A 34 -7.81 -15.24 11.92
N ASP A 35 -8.79 -15.17 11.04
CA ASP A 35 -10.14 -14.78 11.41
C ASP A 35 -10.88 -16.02 11.95
N PRO A 36 -11.27 -16.05 13.23
CA PRO A 36 -11.90 -17.23 13.84
C PRO A 36 -13.32 -17.48 13.32
N VAL A 37 -13.99 -16.48 12.76
CA VAL A 37 -15.36 -16.60 12.26
C VAL A 37 -15.37 -17.18 10.85
N SER A 38 -14.55 -16.61 9.96
CA SER A 38 -14.54 -17.00 8.55
C SER A 38 -13.53 -18.10 8.22
N GLY A 39 -12.50 -18.28 9.06
CA GLY A 39 -11.36 -19.16 8.77
C GLY A 39 -10.36 -18.56 7.77
N ALA A 40 -10.54 -17.31 7.35
CA ALA A 40 -9.57 -16.59 6.51
C ALA A 40 -8.21 -16.49 7.22
N LYS A 41 -7.12 -16.49 6.46
CA LYS A 41 -5.76 -16.34 6.99
C LYS A 41 -5.05 -15.19 6.32
N LEU A 42 -4.36 -14.37 7.11
CA LEU A 42 -3.53 -13.27 6.62
C LEU A 42 -2.08 -13.50 7.07
N SER A 43 -1.15 -13.47 6.12
CA SER A 43 0.28 -13.53 6.39
C SER A 43 0.94 -12.25 5.93
N LEU A 44 1.57 -11.54 6.86
CA LEU A 44 2.31 -10.30 6.62
C LEU A 44 3.80 -10.58 6.86
N LEU A 45 4.60 -10.40 5.83
CA LEU A 45 6.06 -10.43 5.85
C LEU A 45 6.58 -9.02 5.55
N SER A 46 7.84 -8.72 5.87
CA SER A 46 8.40 -7.37 5.70
C SER A 46 8.21 -6.80 4.28
N ASN A 47 8.26 -7.65 3.24
CA ASN A 47 8.15 -7.25 1.83
C ASN A 47 7.02 -7.95 1.07
N GLN A 48 6.11 -8.65 1.75
CA GLN A 48 5.05 -9.42 1.10
C GLN A 48 3.82 -9.53 2.01
N ALA A 49 2.64 -9.52 1.42
CA ALA A 49 1.40 -9.89 2.09
C ALA A 49 0.70 -11.02 1.31
N GLU A 50 -0.01 -11.89 2.04
CA GLU A 50 -0.86 -12.94 1.50
C GLU A 50 -2.17 -13.02 2.30
N LEU A 51 -3.31 -12.94 1.61
CA LEU A 51 -4.64 -13.23 2.16
C LEU A 51 -5.16 -14.52 1.54
N LEU A 52 -5.36 -15.55 2.35
CA LEU A 52 -6.09 -16.77 2.00
C LEU A 52 -7.54 -16.61 2.46
N GLU A 53 -8.45 -16.55 1.51
CA GLU A 53 -9.87 -16.47 1.77
C GLU A 53 -10.47 -17.80 2.23
N PRO A 54 -11.65 -17.76 2.87
CA PRO A 54 -12.42 -18.97 3.20
C PRO A 54 -12.76 -19.81 1.96
N SER A 55 -12.89 -19.16 0.80
CA SER A 55 -13.12 -19.80 -0.50
C SER A 55 -11.93 -20.64 -1.00
N GLY A 56 -10.76 -20.53 -0.36
CA GLY A 56 -9.50 -21.09 -0.84
C GLY A 56 -8.74 -20.19 -1.81
N ARG A 57 -9.33 -19.06 -2.24
CA ARG A 57 -8.65 -18.08 -3.09
C ARG A 57 -7.50 -17.43 -2.33
N LYS A 58 -6.34 -17.34 -2.98
CA LYS A 58 -5.15 -16.64 -2.44
C LYS A 58 -4.91 -15.34 -3.18
N LEU A 59 -4.81 -14.26 -2.43
CA LEU A 59 -4.36 -12.95 -2.88
C LEU A 59 -2.95 -12.75 -2.36
N LYS A 60 -1.99 -12.52 -3.27
CA LYS A 60 -0.58 -12.40 -2.93
C LYS A 60 0.04 -11.17 -3.58
N GLY A 61 0.84 -10.45 -2.82
CA GLY A 61 1.33 -9.13 -3.22
C GLY A 61 2.69 -8.88 -2.64
N LYS A 62 3.64 -8.49 -3.49
CA LYS A 62 4.88 -7.90 -3.00
C LYS A 62 4.54 -6.51 -2.48
N VAL A 63 5.09 -6.17 -1.31
CA VAL A 63 5.06 -4.81 -0.76
C VAL A 63 5.99 -3.97 -1.64
N LYS A 64 5.45 -3.56 -2.78
CA LYS A 64 6.00 -2.47 -3.60
C LYS A 64 5.12 -1.28 -3.34
N ALA A 65 5.74 -0.13 -3.09
CA ALA A 65 5.06 1.14 -2.96
C ALA A 65 3.99 1.27 -4.04
N LEU A 66 2.75 1.56 -3.66
CA LEU A 66 1.80 2.13 -4.62
C LEU A 66 2.36 3.47 -5.09
N SER A 67 2.44 3.62 -6.41
CA SER A 67 2.81 4.87 -7.05
C SER A 67 1.88 5.10 -8.24
N PHE A 68 1.77 6.37 -8.63
CA PHE A 68 0.98 6.77 -9.78
C PHE A 68 1.36 5.97 -11.03
N GLU A 69 2.65 5.82 -11.34
CA GLU A 69 3.14 5.13 -12.54
C GLU A 69 2.83 3.63 -12.52
N ARG A 70 2.84 3.02 -11.32
CA ARG A 70 2.48 1.60 -11.17
C ARG A 70 1.00 1.40 -11.40
N LEU A 71 0.16 2.24 -10.79
CA LEU A 71 -1.28 2.18 -10.96
C LEU A 71 -1.68 2.50 -12.40
N LEU A 72 -1.04 3.50 -13.02
CA LEU A 72 -1.22 3.83 -14.44
C LEU A 72 -0.85 2.66 -15.35
N GLY A 73 0.14 1.84 -14.96
CA GLY A 73 0.49 0.59 -15.63
C GLY A 73 -0.37 -0.62 -15.26
N GLY A 74 -1.44 -0.45 -14.48
CA GLY A 74 -2.31 -1.55 -14.02
C GLY A 74 -1.64 -2.52 -13.04
N LYS A 75 -0.58 -2.08 -12.35
CA LYS A 75 0.22 -2.94 -11.46
C LYS A 75 -0.26 -2.84 -10.02
N SER A 76 -0.35 -3.98 -9.35
CA SER A 76 -0.65 -4.04 -7.92
C SER A 76 0.45 -3.46 -7.05
N GLY A 77 0.08 -3.07 -5.84
CA GLY A 77 1.02 -2.53 -4.85
C GLY A 77 0.39 -2.40 -3.47
N ILE A 78 1.23 -2.03 -2.51
CA ILE A 78 0.85 -1.75 -1.13
C ILE A 78 1.29 -0.33 -0.78
N GLN A 79 0.42 0.42 -0.12
CA GLN A 79 0.70 1.71 0.50
C GLN A 79 0.48 1.58 1.98
N ILE A 80 1.36 2.22 2.75
CA ILE A 80 1.21 2.36 4.19
C ILE A 80 1.32 3.84 4.48
N ASN A 81 0.26 4.42 5.04
CA ASN A 81 0.17 5.83 5.37
C ASN A 81 -0.09 5.97 6.87
N ASN A 82 0.45 7.03 7.49
CA ASN A 82 -0.11 7.46 8.76
C ASN A 82 -1.53 7.97 8.52
N ASN A 83 -2.46 7.60 9.39
CA ASN A 83 -3.83 8.08 9.27
C ASN A 83 -3.85 9.59 9.56
N SER A 84 -4.47 10.35 8.66
CA SER A 84 -4.49 11.83 8.73
C SER A 84 -5.38 12.38 9.84
N LYS A 85 -6.32 11.56 10.37
CA LYS A 85 -7.27 11.93 11.42
C LYS A 85 -6.82 11.46 12.80
N ASP A 86 -6.10 10.34 12.87
CA ASP A 86 -5.59 9.76 14.11
C ASP A 86 -4.13 9.34 13.93
N PRO A 87 -3.14 10.10 14.46
CA PRO A 87 -1.72 9.77 14.31
C PRO A 87 -1.32 8.47 15.02
N LYS A 88 -2.18 7.93 15.88
CA LYS A 88 -2.01 6.61 16.50
C LYS A 88 -2.49 5.50 15.60
N LYS A 89 -2.86 5.77 14.35
CA LYS A 89 -3.29 4.76 13.39
C LYS A 89 -2.50 4.84 12.10
N VAL A 90 -2.38 3.69 11.48
CA VAL A 90 -1.73 3.46 10.20
C VAL A 90 -2.74 2.84 9.26
N GLU A 91 -2.84 3.37 8.06
CA GLU A 91 -3.67 2.85 6.99
C GLU A 91 -2.81 2.00 6.06
N LEU A 92 -3.23 0.76 5.82
CA LEU A 92 -2.65 -0.10 4.81
C LEU A 92 -3.65 -0.22 3.67
N PHE A 93 -3.21 0.13 2.46
CA PHE A 93 -3.95 -0.10 1.23
C PHE A 93 -3.19 -1.13 0.39
N TRP A 94 -3.87 -2.17 -0.05
CA TRP A 94 -3.34 -3.14 -0.98
C TRP A 94 -4.29 -3.28 -2.16
N VAL A 95 -3.80 -2.87 -3.32
CA VAL A 95 -4.63 -2.66 -4.51
C VAL A 95 -4.21 -3.60 -5.62
N PHE A 96 -5.21 -4.19 -6.28
CA PHE A 96 -5.08 -5.04 -7.45
C PHE A 96 -5.96 -4.48 -8.58
N PRO A 97 -5.42 -3.57 -9.40
CA PRO A 97 -6.16 -3.02 -10.54
C PRO A 97 -6.50 -4.11 -11.55
N ARG A 98 -7.69 -4.02 -12.14
CA ARG A 98 -8.14 -4.82 -13.28
C ARG A 98 -7.90 -4.02 -14.55
N VAL A 99 -6.72 -4.18 -15.15
CA VAL A 99 -6.27 -3.36 -16.29
C VAL A 99 -7.22 -3.43 -17.49
N GLU A 100 -7.93 -4.55 -17.65
CA GLU A 100 -8.95 -4.78 -18.67
C GLU A 100 -10.18 -3.88 -18.53
N THR A 101 -10.43 -3.32 -17.34
CA THR A 101 -11.55 -2.40 -17.07
C THR A 101 -11.20 -0.93 -17.30
N ARG A 102 -9.99 -0.66 -17.79
CA ARG A 102 -9.46 0.68 -18.00
C ARG A 102 -10.38 1.53 -18.89
N LYS A 103 -10.72 2.71 -18.39
CA LYS A 103 -11.41 3.75 -19.14
C LYS A 103 -10.60 5.03 -19.08
N GLU A 104 -10.59 5.78 -20.17
CA GLU A 104 -9.87 7.07 -20.26
C GLU A 104 -10.79 8.14 -20.84
N ALA A 105 -10.79 9.31 -20.22
CA ALA A 105 -11.52 10.49 -20.69
C ALA A 105 -10.99 11.74 -19.98
N ALA A 106 -10.87 12.84 -20.72
CA ALA A 106 -10.51 14.16 -20.18
C ALA A 106 -9.24 14.18 -19.28
N GLY A 107 -8.23 13.36 -19.61
CA GLY A 107 -6.98 13.29 -18.83
C GLY A 107 -7.08 12.48 -17.53
N MET A 108 -8.19 11.78 -17.32
CA MET A 108 -8.40 10.87 -16.20
C MET A 108 -8.36 9.42 -16.68
N VAL A 109 -7.90 8.53 -15.82
CA VAL A 109 -7.97 7.07 -16.02
C VAL A 109 -8.73 6.44 -14.87
N TRP A 110 -9.71 5.61 -15.19
CA TRP A 110 -10.47 4.81 -14.21
C TRP A 110 -10.20 3.33 -14.42
N LEU A 111 -10.03 2.60 -13.32
CA LEU A 111 -9.87 1.16 -13.29
C LEU A 111 -10.76 0.61 -12.17
N GLU A 112 -11.43 -0.51 -12.40
CA GLU A 112 -11.89 -1.32 -11.28
C GLU A 112 -10.67 -1.94 -10.58
N ALA A 113 -10.78 -2.15 -9.28
CA ALA A 113 -9.74 -2.78 -8.50
C ALA A 113 -10.33 -3.62 -7.39
N GLU A 114 -9.64 -4.70 -7.06
CA GLU A 114 -9.79 -5.29 -5.74
C GLU A 114 -8.90 -4.54 -4.75
N VAL A 115 -9.48 -4.12 -3.64
CA VAL A 115 -8.82 -3.29 -2.62
C VAL A 115 -8.94 -4.00 -1.28
N ILE A 116 -7.81 -4.21 -0.62
CA ILE A 116 -7.76 -4.62 0.78
C ILE A 116 -7.29 -3.41 1.57
N TYR A 117 -8.09 -3.01 2.54
CA TYR A 117 -7.82 -1.90 3.45
C TYR A 117 -7.72 -2.41 4.88
N ALA A 118 -6.74 -1.92 5.63
CA ALA A 118 -6.65 -2.16 7.06
C ALA A 118 -6.37 -0.86 7.80
N LEU A 119 -7.07 -0.63 8.90
CA LEU A 119 -6.79 0.45 9.83
C LEU A 119 -6.16 -0.15 11.08
N LEU A 120 -4.89 0.16 11.30
CA LEU A 120 -4.06 -0.51 12.28
C LEU A 120 -3.67 0.49 13.37
N ASP A 121 -3.72 0.09 14.64
CA ASP A 121 -3.14 0.91 15.71
C ASP A 121 -1.63 0.96 15.54
N ASN A 122 -1.05 2.16 15.58
CA ASN A 122 0.38 2.42 15.54
C ASN A 122 1.01 1.88 16.83
N PRO A 123 1.74 0.76 16.77
CA PRO A 123 2.15 0.08 17.97
C PRO A 123 3.41 0.75 18.49
N GLU A 124 3.30 1.43 19.62
CA GLU A 124 4.40 2.11 20.28
C GLU A 124 5.56 1.18 20.73
N SER A 125 5.45 -0.15 20.55
CA SER A 125 6.54 -1.15 20.73
C SER A 125 6.10 -2.62 20.67
N LYS A 126 4.80 -2.94 20.74
CA LYS A 126 4.29 -4.32 20.83
C LYS A 126 3.83 -4.87 19.49
N LYS A 127 4.02 -6.16 19.24
CA LYS A 127 3.45 -6.82 18.06
C LYS A 127 1.92 -6.73 18.09
N ALA A 128 1.31 -6.36 16.97
CA ALA A 128 -0.15 -6.22 16.85
C ALA A 128 -0.82 -7.59 17.01
N SER A 129 -1.70 -7.72 18.00
CA SER A 129 -2.44 -8.95 18.30
C SER A 129 -3.70 -9.11 17.46
N ARG A 130 -4.24 -8.01 16.92
CA ARG A 130 -5.51 -7.97 16.18
C ARG A 130 -5.37 -7.00 15.00
N LEU A 131 -5.98 -7.32 13.85
CA LEU A 131 -6.05 -6.45 12.66
C LEU A 131 -7.47 -6.46 12.11
N GLU A 132 -8.04 -5.29 11.88
CA GLU A 132 -9.32 -5.15 11.20
C GLU A 132 -9.09 -4.88 9.71
N VAL A 133 -9.62 -5.75 8.86
CA VAL A 133 -9.37 -5.71 7.42
C VAL A 133 -10.68 -5.71 6.65
N PHE A 134 -10.79 -4.79 5.70
CA PHE A 134 -11.90 -4.67 4.77
C PHE A 134 -11.43 -5.05 3.37
N GLN A 135 -12.18 -5.90 2.69
CA GLN A 135 -11.93 -6.30 1.31
C GLN A 135 -13.07 -5.87 0.40
N CYS A 136 -12.73 -5.03 -0.55
CA CYS A 136 -13.63 -4.51 -1.57
C CYS A 136 -13.29 -5.16 -2.91
N ARG A 137 -14.15 -6.05 -3.41
CA ARG A 137 -13.89 -6.75 -4.69
C ARG A 137 -14.08 -5.86 -5.91
N ASN A 138 -14.91 -4.83 -5.79
CA ASN A 138 -15.29 -3.93 -6.87
C ASN A 138 -14.97 -2.47 -6.45
N GLY A 139 -13.77 -2.26 -5.92
CA GLY A 139 -13.22 -0.92 -5.69
C GLY A 139 -12.88 -0.23 -7.00
N THR A 140 -12.43 1.01 -6.89
CA THR A 140 -12.08 1.84 -8.04
C THR A 140 -10.74 2.52 -7.79
N VAL A 141 -9.92 2.61 -8.83
CA VAL A 141 -8.74 3.47 -8.87
C VAL A 141 -9.03 4.58 -9.87
N LEU A 142 -8.91 5.82 -9.43
CA LEU A 142 -8.99 7.02 -10.25
C LEU A 142 -7.62 7.67 -10.31
N LEU A 143 -7.14 7.93 -11.52
CA LEU A 143 -5.85 8.57 -11.78
C LEU A 143 -6.09 9.90 -12.50
N ASP A 144 -5.53 10.98 -11.96
CA ASP A 144 -5.40 12.26 -12.66
C ASP A 144 -4.04 12.32 -13.33
N VAL A 145 -4.01 12.13 -14.66
CA VAL A 145 -2.76 12.06 -15.42
C VAL A 145 -2.05 13.39 -15.47
N LYS A 146 -2.79 14.50 -15.43
CA LYS A 146 -2.21 15.84 -15.51
C LYS A 146 -1.48 16.19 -14.22
N ASN A 147 -2.07 15.85 -13.08
CA ASN A 147 -1.52 16.17 -11.76
C ASN A 147 -0.65 15.05 -11.18
N SER A 148 -0.58 13.89 -11.84
CA SER A 148 0.09 12.68 -11.33
C SER A 148 -0.45 12.25 -9.96
N ASP A 149 -1.75 12.44 -9.76
CA ASP A 149 -2.45 12.15 -8.51
C ASP A 149 -3.36 10.93 -8.69
N TRP A 150 -3.73 10.30 -7.58
CA TRP A 150 -4.59 9.14 -7.60
C TRP A 150 -5.44 8.99 -6.35
N GLN A 151 -6.59 8.33 -6.52
CA GLN A 151 -7.55 8.06 -5.47
C GLN A 151 -8.01 6.60 -5.56
N ILE A 152 -8.28 6.00 -4.40
CA ILE A 152 -8.91 4.68 -4.30
C ILE A 152 -10.29 4.86 -3.67
N GLY A 153 -11.29 4.22 -4.27
CA GLY A 153 -12.62 4.07 -3.71
C GLY A 153 -12.92 2.62 -3.35
N CYS A 154 -13.61 2.43 -2.23
CA CYS A 154 -14.30 1.18 -1.90
C CYS A 154 -15.82 1.43 -1.96
N PRO A 155 -16.60 0.55 -2.61
CA PRO A 155 -18.06 0.60 -2.52
C PRO A 155 -18.53 0.28 -1.08
N GLU A 156 -19.80 0.55 -0.81
CA GLU A 156 -20.44 0.28 0.49
C GLU A 156 -20.39 -1.21 0.88
N THR A 157 -20.31 -2.11 -0.11
CA THR A 157 -20.19 -3.55 0.11
C THR A 157 -18.72 -3.98 0.21
N ALA A 158 -18.28 -4.24 1.44
CA ALA A 158 -16.97 -4.83 1.73
C ALA A 158 -17.11 -6.07 2.62
N SER A 159 -16.28 -7.08 2.38
CA SER A 159 -16.09 -8.17 3.33
C SER A 159 -15.23 -7.67 4.49
N TYR A 160 -15.65 -7.96 5.71
CA TYR A 160 -14.89 -7.63 6.92
C TYR A 160 -14.25 -8.89 7.49
N TYR A 161 -12.99 -8.75 7.90
CA TYR A 161 -12.22 -9.78 8.59
C TYR A 161 -11.68 -9.21 9.89
N ASP A 162 -11.89 -9.94 10.97
CA ASP A 162 -11.29 -9.67 12.27
C ASP A 162 -10.14 -10.64 12.52
N PHE A 163 -8.93 -10.25 12.16
CA PHE A 163 -7.76 -11.11 12.18
C PHE A 163 -7.08 -11.11 13.55
N HIS A 164 -6.92 -12.29 14.15
CA HIS A 164 -6.21 -12.49 15.41
C HIS A 164 -4.85 -13.13 15.14
N ARG A 165 -3.79 -12.59 15.75
CA ARG A 165 -2.43 -13.10 15.57
C ARG A 165 -2.35 -14.53 16.11
N ILE A 166 -1.82 -15.43 15.28
CA ILE A 166 -1.51 -16.81 15.66
C ILE A 166 -0.14 -16.79 16.33
N LYS A 167 0.02 -17.50 17.47
CA LYS A 167 1.36 -17.70 18.04
C LYS A 167 2.17 -18.55 17.06
N GLU A 168 3.33 -18.06 16.67
CA GLU A 168 4.31 -18.91 15.97
C GLU A 168 4.77 -19.97 16.98
N GLU A 169 4.48 -21.25 16.70
CA GLU A 169 5.09 -22.35 17.43
C GLU A 169 6.59 -22.33 17.12
N GLY A 170 7.39 -22.10 18.15
CA GLY A 170 8.85 -21.96 18.05
C GLY A 170 9.57 -23.28 17.81
#